data_AF-A0A2M8ARD9-F1
#
_entry.id   AF-A0A2M8ARD9-F1
#
_cell.length_a   1.000
_cell.length_b   1.000
_cell.length_c   1.000
_cell.angle_alpha   90.00
_cell.angle_beta   90.00
_cell.angle_gamma   90.00
#
_symmetry.space_group_name_H-M   'P 1'
#
loop_
_entity.id
_entity.type
_entity.pdbx_description
1 polymer ?
#
loop_
_entity_poly.entity_id
_entity_poly.type
_entity_poly.pdbx_seq_one_letter_code
_entity_poly.pdbx_strand_id
1 'polypeptide(L)'
;MNTGSRGRPMCLPAWSIVILLLIFLNSKAYGSSEPQLEFADYLFENQNFYQAITEYKRFIFHHPESQPLNLAYYKIGLCYKHGKKYNLARDSFEMVLDNQPDDSLKKMTGLALAQTYVDEENLEAARFELDELPPDSEIHYWKGITYLHEYKWKLAQIEFNQVTEGEWLDTTRELSTCIEQALHLSYLSEKHALRLSTFIPGTGQIYAGKILDGIISFAFNASMVYFISERVKADDFIGSGLIFSIGLMRFYQGNKVNAYQAAQKYNEQLNSQTLEKMRKRD
;
A
#
# COMPACT_ATOMS: atom_id res chain seq x y z
N MET A 1 54.68 74.62 26.74
CA MET A 1 54.05 73.94 25.60
C MET A 1 54.63 72.54 25.48
N ASN A 2 53.75 71.54 25.49
CA ASN A 2 53.89 70.15 25.05
C ASN A 2 55.08 69.27 25.51
N THR A 3 54.81 68.45 26.52
CA THR A 3 55.53 67.20 26.80
C THR A 3 54.87 66.05 26.02
N GLY A 4 55.53 65.54 24.97
CA GLY A 4 55.07 64.37 24.21
C GLY A 4 55.38 63.06 24.94
N SER A 5 54.36 62.38 25.46
CA SER A 5 54.47 61.04 26.04
C SER A 5 54.50 59.97 24.94
N ARG A 6 55.61 59.24 24.82
CA ARG A 6 55.69 58.01 24.00
C ARG A 6 54.89 56.89 24.67
N GLY A 7 53.83 56.41 24.02
CA GLY A 7 53.07 55.24 24.44
C GLY A 7 53.92 53.97 24.34
N ARG A 8 53.92 53.14 25.37
CA ARG A 8 54.57 51.82 25.36
C ARG A 8 53.66 50.82 24.63
N PRO A 9 54.21 49.89 23.82
CA PRO A 9 53.41 48.85 23.18
C PRO A 9 52.80 47.93 24.25
N MET A 10 51.49 47.76 24.20
CA MET A 10 50.72 46.93 25.12
C MET A 10 50.91 45.46 24.76
N CYS A 11 51.87 44.78 25.40
CA CYS A 11 52.05 43.34 25.26
C CYS A 11 50.88 42.61 25.95
N LEU A 12 50.03 41.95 25.17
CA LEU A 12 49.05 41.01 25.71
C LEU A 12 49.80 39.89 26.47
N PRO A 13 49.42 39.56 27.72
CA PRO A 13 50.11 38.53 28.48
C PRO A 13 49.92 37.16 27.80
N ALA A 14 50.96 36.33 27.80
CA ALA A 14 50.97 35.02 27.13
C ALA A 14 49.79 34.10 27.56
N TRP A 15 49.24 34.34 28.75
CA TRP A 15 48.10 33.59 29.28
C TRP A 15 46.79 33.92 28.55
N SER A 16 46.65 35.12 27.96
CA SER A 16 45.51 35.48 27.11
C SER A 16 45.42 34.60 25.87
N ILE A 17 46.57 34.26 25.29
CA ILE A 17 46.67 33.42 24.09
C ILE A 17 46.35 31.95 24.44
N VAL A 18 46.80 31.48 25.61
CA VAL A 18 46.49 30.14 26.12
C VAL A 18 45.01 29.99 26.46
N ILE A 19 44.38 31.02 27.04
CA ILE A 19 42.92 31.02 27.31
C ILE A 19 42.13 31.02 25.98
N LEU A 20 42.53 31.81 24.98
CA LEU A 20 41.92 31.78 23.64
C LEU A 20 42.08 30.43 22.93
N LEU A 21 43.24 29.78 23.06
CA LEU A 21 43.48 28.42 22.55
C LEU A 21 42.67 27.35 23.29
N LEU A 22 42.50 27.49 24.61
CA LEU A 22 41.67 26.57 25.41
C LEU A 22 40.18 26.73 25.14
N ILE A 23 39.71 27.93 24.77
CA ILE A 23 38.34 28.18 24.31
C ILE A 23 38.13 27.55 22.92
N PHE A 24 39.12 27.65 22.02
CA PHE A 24 39.09 27.02 20.69
C PHE A 24 39.22 25.49 20.72
N LEU A 25 39.92 24.92 21.70
CA LEU A 25 40.10 23.47 21.85
C LEU A 25 38.96 22.77 22.61
N ASN A 26 38.14 23.54 23.36
CA ASN A 26 36.97 23.00 24.08
C ASN A 26 35.63 23.18 23.34
N SER A 27 35.62 23.67 22.10
CA SER A 27 34.43 23.61 21.26
C SER A 27 34.24 22.22 20.65
N LYS A 28 34.22 21.17 21.48
CA LYS A 28 33.45 19.98 21.12
C LYS A 28 32.01 20.30 21.48
N ALA A 29 31.30 20.87 20.52
CA ALA A 29 29.87 21.09 20.58
C ALA A 29 29.17 19.74 20.72
N TYR A 30 28.91 19.36 21.97
CA TYR A 30 28.02 18.26 22.29
C TYR A 30 26.59 18.81 22.16
N GLY A 31 25.95 18.55 21.02
CA GLY A 31 24.51 18.75 20.84
C GLY A 31 24.03 20.08 20.24
N SER A 32 24.58 20.51 19.10
CA SER A 32 23.86 21.45 18.22
C SER A 32 23.40 20.70 16.97
N SER A 33 22.09 20.48 16.86
CA SER A 33 21.44 20.22 15.59
C SER A 33 21.99 21.18 14.52
N GLU A 34 22.49 20.63 13.42
CA GLU A 34 23.01 21.44 12.31
C GLU A 34 21.87 22.33 11.79
N PRO A 35 22.00 23.67 11.74
CA PRO A 35 20.90 24.58 11.36
C PRO A 35 20.27 24.25 10.00
N GLN A 36 21.04 23.60 9.12
CA GLN A 36 20.59 23.12 7.81
C GLN A 36 19.62 21.95 7.92
N LEU A 37 19.84 21.04 8.88
CA LEU A 37 18.95 19.92 9.14
C LEU A 37 17.64 20.40 9.79
N GLU A 38 17.71 21.34 10.73
CA GLU A 38 16.52 21.95 11.34
C GLU A 38 15.63 22.66 10.30
N PHE A 39 16.23 23.37 9.34
CA PHE A 39 15.47 24.00 8.28
C PHE A 39 14.81 22.97 7.35
N ALA A 40 15.50 21.87 7.04
CA ALA A 40 14.91 20.77 6.26
C ALA A 40 13.74 20.10 7.01
N ASP A 41 13.88 19.87 8.31
CA ASP A 41 12.82 19.34 9.18
C ASP A 41 11.63 20.30 9.26
N TYR A 42 11.87 21.60 9.40
CA TYR A 42 10.81 22.62 9.34
C TYR A 42 10.04 22.55 8.01
N LEU A 43 10.74 22.44 6.88
CA LEU A 43 10.09 22.30 5.57
C LEU A 43 9.28 21.00 5.48
N PHE A 44 9.79 19.90 6.02
CA PHE A 44 9.10 18.61 6.08
C PHE A 44 7.80 18.70 6.89
N GLU A 45 7.86 19.27 8.10
CA GLU A 45 6.70 19.46 8.98
C GLU A 45 5.63 20.37 8.36
N ASN A 46 6.05 21.35 7.57
CA ASN A 46 5.16 22.22 6.79
C ASN A 46 4.72 21.61 5.44
N GLN A 47 4.96 20.31 5.22
CA GLN A 47 4.58 19.56 4.01
C GLN A 47 5.19 20.09 2.70
N ASN A 48 6.25 20.91 2.79
CA ASN A 48 7.01 21.42 1.66
C ASN A 48 8.03 20.38 1.17
N PHE A 49 7.56 19.16 0.86
CA PHE A 49 8.39 17.98 0.63
C PHE A 49 9.49 18.17 -0.43
N TYR A 50 9.20 18.87 -1.53
CA TYR A 50 10.20 19.13 -2.58
C TYR A 50 11.37 20.00 -2.10
N GLN A 51 11.07 21.04 -1.31
CA GLN A 51 12.10 21.91 -0.74
C GLN A 51 12.84 21.19 0.37
N ALA A 52 12.13 20.45 1.22
CA ALA A 52 12.74 19.60 2.25
C ALA A 52 13.75 18.62 1.65
N ILE A 53 13.39 17.91 0.56
CA ILE A 53 14.32 17.02 -0.17
C ILE A 53 15.57 17.77 -0.61
N THR A 54 15.44 19.00 -1.11
CA THR A 54 16.58 19.79 -1.58
C THR A 54 17.52 20.13 -0.42
N GLU A 55 16.97 20.55 0.73
CA GLU A 55 17.77 20.89 1.90
C GLU A 55 18.37 19.65 2.59
N TYR A 56 17.67 18.52 2.67
CA TYR A 56 18.25 17.25 3.14
C TYR A 56 19.39 16.78 2.22
N LYS A 57 19.24 16.87 0.90
CA LYS A 57 20.31 16.53 -0.04
C LYS A 57 21.51 17.46 0.08
N ARG A 58 21.27 18.76 0.31
CA ARG A 58 22.33 19.74 0.58
C ARG A 58 23.07 19.38 1.87
N PHE A 59 22.35 19.02 2.92
CA PHE A 59 22.92 18.52 4.17
C PHE A 59 23.83 17.32 3.92
N ILE A 60 23.32 16.27 3.25
CA ILE A 60 24.08 15.07 2.90
C ILE A 60 25.36 15.40 2.11
N PHE A 61 25.27 16.32 1.13
CA PHE A 61 26.41 16.71 0.31
C PHE A 61 27.53 17.38 1.12
N HIS A 62 27.17 18.23 2.09
CA HIS A 62 28.15 18.92 2.92
C HIS A 62 28.65 18.09 4.10
N HIS A 63 27.88 17.08 4.52
CA HIS A 63 28.14 16.30 5.73
C HIS A 63 28.07 14.78 5.49
N PRO A 64 28.86 14.22 4.54
CA PRO A 64 28.72 12.83 4.08
C PRO A 64 29.08 11.77 5.14
N GLU A 65 29.83 12.13 6.18
CA GLU A 65 30.24 11.22 7.27
C GLU A 65 29.49 11.52 8.59
N SER A 66 28.45 12.34 8.53
CA SER A 66 27.74 12.76 9.74
C SER A 66 26.81 11.66 10.29
N GLN A 67 26.68 11.60 11.61
CA GLN A 67 25.79 10.66 12.28
C GLN A 67 24.31 10.74 11.82
N PRO A 68 23.69 11.93 11.60
CA PRO A 68 22.29 12.02 11.16
C PRO A 68 22.09 11.77 9.64
N LEU A 69 23.11 11.29 8.91
CA LEU A 69 23.01 10.97 7.48
C LEU A 69 21.84 10.03 7.18
N ASN A 70 21.70 8.95 7.96
CA ASN A 70 20.62 7.96 7.79
C ASN A 70 19.24 8.57 8.08
N LEU A 71 19.15 9.49 9.05
CA LEU A 71 17.90 10.19 9.34
C LEU A 71 17.50 11.11 8.18
N ALA A 72 18.47 11.79 7.55
CA ALA A 72 18.21 12.62 6.37
C ALA A 72 17.71 11.78 5.18
N TYR A 73 18.32 10.62 4.91
CA TYR A 73 17.83 9.69 3.87
C TYR A 73 16.43 9.17 4.19
N TYR A 74 16.16 8.79 5.44
CA TYR A 74 14.82 8.38 5.88
C TYR A 74 13.77 9.46 5.62
N LYS A 75 14.06 10.72 5.99
CA LYS A 75 13.17 11.86 5.74
C LYS A 75 12.96 12.15 4.25
N ILE A 76 14.00 12.00 3.42
CA ILE A 76 13.88 12.08 1.96
C ILE A 76 12.93 10.98 1.44
N GLY A 77 13.06 9.75 1.94
CA GLY A 77 12.18 8.64 1.60
C GLY A 77 10.71 8.95 1.93
N LEU A 78 10.44 9.47 3.13
CA LEU A 78 9.12 9.93 3.52
C LEU A 78 8.58 11.04 2.59
N CYS A 79 9.39 12.04 2.25
CA CYS A 79 9.01 13.08 1.28
C CYS A 79 8.60 12.49 -0.07
N TYR A 80 9.37 11.54 -0.61
CA TYR A 80 9.04 10.90 -1.88
C TYR A 80 7.78 10.04 -1.77
N LYS A 81 7.59 9.33 -0.65
CA LYS A 81 6.37 8.56 -0.37
C LYS A 81 5.14 9.47 -0.38
N HIS A 82 5.17 10.60 0.33
CA HIS A 82 4.09 11.60 0.29
C HIS A 82 3.85 12.17 -1.12
N GLY A 83 4.92 12.33 -1.90
CA GLY A 83 4.84 12.72 -3.31
C GLY A 83 4.41 11.60 -4.27
N LYS A 84 4.05 10.41 -3.76
CA LYS A 84 3.73 9.18 -4.53
C LYS A 84 4.83 8.77 -5.51
N LYS A 85 6.07 9.17 -5.24
CA LYS A 85 7.26 8.76 -6.01
C LYS A 85 7.89 7.55 -5.37
N TYR A 86 7.13 6.46 -5.34
CA TYR A 86 7.42 5.29 -4.54
C TYR A 86 8.77 4.62 -4.87
N ASN A 87 9.18 4.56 -6.16
CA ASN A 87 10.53 4.11 -6.54
C ASN A 87 11.63 4.91 -5.82
N LEU A 88 11.55 6.24 -5.85
CA LEU A 88 12.54 7.10 -5.20
C LEU A 88 12.47 7.02 -3.67
N ALA A 89 11.28 6.75 -3.12
CA ALA A 89 11.11 6.50 -1.70
C ALA A 89 11.86 5.24 -1.27
N ARG A 90 11.68 4.13 -2.01
CA ARG A 90 12.41 2.88 -1.81
C ARG A 90 13.91 3.07 -1.90
N ASP A 91 14.41 3.67 -2.98
CA ASP A 91 15.85 3.93 -3.15
C ASP A 91 16.41 4.67 -1.92
N SER A 92 15.66 5.63 -1.39
CA SER A 92 16.09 6.42 -0.21
C SER A 92 16.05 5.60 1.08
N PHE A 93 15.07 4.72 1.26
CA PHE A 93 15.00 3.82 2.42
C PHE A 93 16.06 2.72 2.35
N GLU A 94 16.36 2.18 1.17
CA GLU A 94 17.45 1.23 0.95
C GLU A 94 18.80 1.85 1.31
N MET A 95 19.06 3.11 0.95
CA MET A 95 20.25 3.83 1.41
C MET A 95 20.36 3.90 2.94
N VAL A 96 19.24 3.96 3.67
CA VAL A 96 19.28 3.92 5.15
C VAL A 96 19.68 2.53 5.63
N LEU A 97 19.07 1.48 5.07
CA LEU A 97 19.30 0.09 5.49
C LEU A 97 20.72 -0.40 5.16
N ASP A 98 21.30 0.06 4.06
CA ASP A 98 22.67 -0.26 3.65
C ASP A 98 23.73 0.39 4.54
N ASN A 99 23.42 1.54 5.15
CA ASN A 99 24.33 2.32 5.99
C ASN A 99 24.30 1.92 7.47
N GLN A 100 24.00 0.64 7.77
CA GLN A 100 24.04 0.03 9.11
C GLN A 100 23.38 0.91 10.20
N PRO A 101 22.08 1.22 10.06
CA PRO A 101 21.37 2.03 11.04
C PRO A 101 21.27 1.27 12.38
N ASP A 102 21.03 2.01 13.46
CA ASP A 102 20.65 1.37 14.72
C ASP A 102 19.30 0.63 14.58
N ASP A 103 19.00 -0.26 15.53
CA ASP A 103 17.81 -1.12 15.47
C ASP A 103 16.49 -0.32 15.41
N SER A 104 16.45 0.86 16.04
CA SER A 104 15.26 1.70 16.06
C SER A 104 15.01 2.30 14.67
N LEU A 105 16.03 2.90 14.07
CA LEU A 105 15.94 3.49 12.74
C LEU A 105 15.76 2.42 11.66
N LYS A 106 16.38 1.24 11.82
CA LYS A 106 16.15 0.08 10.95
C LYS A 106 14.67 -0.30 10.92
N LYS A 107 14.05 -0.45 12.10
CA LYS A 107 12.64 -0.79 12.21
C LYS A 107 11.73 0.30 11.62
N MET A 108 11.97 1.57 11.96
CA MET A 108 11.21 2.69 11.42
C MET A 108 11.28 2.75 9.89
N THR A 109 12.46 2.48 9.33
CA THR A 109 12.70 2.50 7.88
C THR A 109 12.03 1.31 7.19
N GLY A 110 12.20 0.09 7.71
CA GLY A 110 11.54 -1.10 7.16
C GLY A 110 10.02 -0.99 7.21
N LEU A 111 9.47 -0.41 8.27
CA LEU A 111 8.04 -0.14 8.37
C LEU A 111 7.59 0.89 7.30
N ALA A 112 8.33 1.98 7.13
CA ALA A 112 8.01 2.98 6.10
C ALA A 112 8.10 2.39 4.68
N LEU A 113 9.04 1.48 4.44
CA LEU A 113 9.18 0.73 3.20
C LEU A 113 7.99 -0.21 2.96
N ALA A 114 7.59 -0.99 3.96
CA ALA A 114 6.40 -1.83 3.90
C ALA A 114 5.13 -1.01 3.59
N GLN A 115 4.93 0.12 4.29
CA GLN A 115 3.81 1.03 4.02
C GLN A 115 3.86 1.60 2.60
N THR A 116 5.05 1.86 2.06
CA THR A 116 5.22 2.30 0.67
C THR A 116 4.73 1.24 -0.31
N TYR A 117 5.00 -0.05 -0.04
CA TYR A 117 4.45 -1.15 -0.84
C TYR A 117 2.93 -1.30 -0.69
N VAL A 118 2.37 -1.03 0.51
CA VAL A 118 0.91 -0.97 0.69
C VAL A 118 0.28 0.13 -0.16
N ASP A 119 0.87 1.32 -0.19
CA ASP A 119 0.41 2.47 -0.99
C ASP A 119 0.49 2.23 -2.51
N GLU A 120 1.32 1.27 -2.94
CA GLU A 120 1.44 0.78 -4.32
C GLU A 120 0.52 -0.41 -4.64
N GLU A 121 -0.24 -0.92 -3.67
CA GLU A 121 -1.00 -2.17 -3.77
C GLU A 121 -0.12 -3.43 -3.98
N ASN A 122 1.19 -3.35 -3.72
CA ASN A 122 2.09 -4.50 -3.72
C ASN A 122 2.12 -5.17 -2.34
N LEU A 123 1.01 -5.81 -2.00
CA LEU A 123 0.74 -6.32 -0.66
C LEU A 123 1.63 -7.53 -0.28
N GLU A 124 2.12 -8.27 -1.27
CA GLU A 124 3.08 -9.37 -1.03
C GLU A 124 4.45 -8.83 -0.61
N ALA A 125 4.98 -7.83 -1.32
CA ALA A 125 6.23 -7.18 -0.94
C ALA A 125 6.10 -6.48 0.42
N ALA A 126 4.97 -5.81 0.68
CA ALA A 126 4.70 -5.20 1.98
C ALA A 126 4.80 -6.22 3.13
N ARG A 127 4.19 -7.41 2.97
CA ARG A 127 4.27 -8.47 3.98
C ARG A 127 5.68 -9.03 4.13
N PHE A 128 6.41 -9.19 3.03
CA PHE A 128 7.80 -9.63 3.08
C PHE A 128 8.66 -8.69 3.94
N GLU A 129 8.56 -7.38 3.72
CA GLU A 129 9.28 -6.40 4.55
C GLU A 129 8.83 -6.42 6.03
N LEU A 130 7.53 -6.62 6.29
CA LEU A 130 7.00 -6.70 7.65
C LEU A 130 7.48 -7.96 8.40
N ASP A 131 7.66 -9.08 7.68
CA ASP A 131 8.11 -10.34 8.27
C ASP A 131 9.60 -10.31 8.69
N GLU A 132 10.40 -9.40 8.11
CA GLU A 132 11.81 -9.18 8.49
C GLU A 132 11.97 -8.29 9.74
N LEU A 133 10.89 -7.66 10.21
CA LEU A 133 10.91 -6.79 11.39
C LEU A 133 10.56 -7.54 12.68
N PRO A 134 11.09 -7.11 13.84
CA PRO A 134 10.67 -7.66 15.11
C PRO A 134 9.15 -7.54 15.29
N PRO A 135 8.43 -8.63 15.58
CA PRO A 135 6.98 -8.61 15.67
C PRO A 135 6.52 -7.77 16.85
N ASP A 136 5.54 -6.91 16.61
CA ASP A 136 4.79 -6.19 17.63
C ASP A 136 3.39 -5.81 17.13
N SER A 137 2.63 -5.11 17.98
CA SER A 137 1.27 -4.65 17.65
C SER A 137 1.18 -3.82 16.37
N GLU A 138 2.18 -2.99 16.06
CA GLU A 138 2.18 -2.18 14.84
C GLU A 138 2.46 -3.03 13.59
N ILE A 139 3.42 -3.96 13.66
CA ILE A 139 3.70 -4.88 12.55
C ILE A 139 2.48 -5.76 12.26
N HIS A 140 1.84 -6.30 13.30
CA HIS A 140 0.61 -7.08 13.16
C HIS A 140 -0.55 -6.26 12.58
N TYR A 141 -0.69 -5.00 13.00
CA TYR A 141 -1.66 -4.08 12.38
C TYR A 141 -1.41 -3.96 10.87
N TRP A 142 -0.20 -3.60 10.44
CA TRP A 142 0.08 -3.43 9.01
C TRP A 142 -0.06 -4.73 8.21
N LYS A 143 0.32 -5.89 8.76
CA LYS A 143 0.04 -7.20 8.13
C LYS A 143 -1.45 -7.44 7.97
N GLY A 144 -2.24 -7.14 9.00
CA GLY A 144 -3.70 -7.22 8.95
C GLY A 144 -4.30 -6.30 7.88
N ILE A 145 -3.79 -5.07 7.73
CA ILE A 145 -4.18 -4.14 6.66
C ILE A 145 -3.90 -4.74 5.27
N THR A 146 -2.75 -5.41 5.07
CA THR A 146 -2.47 -6.06 3.78
C THR A 146 -3.50 -7.15 3.44
N TYR A 147 -3.91 -7.96 4.42
CA TYR A 147 -4.92 -9.00 4.20
C TYR A 147 -6.32 -8.41 4.02
N LEU A 148 -6.60 -7.29 4.68
CA LEU A 148 -7.85 -6.56 4.53
C LEU A 148 -8.02 -6.03 3.11
N HIS A 149 -6.96 -5.47 2.52
CA HIS A 149 -6.96 -5.02 1.12
C HIS A 149 -7.21 -6.17 0.12
N GLU A 150 -6.77 -7.39 0.44
CA GLU A 150 -7.04 -8.59 -0.37
C GLU A 150 -8.39 -9.26 -0.06
N TYR A 151 -9.22 -8.68 0.80
CA TYR A 151 -10.48 -9.28 1.29
C TYR A 151 -10.28 -10.63 1.99
N LYS A 152 -9.07 -10.91 2.48
CA LYS A 152 -8.75 -12.14 3.23
C LYS A 152 -9.12 -11.95 4.70
N TRP A 153 -10.42 -11.76 4.95
CA TRP A 153 -11.01 -11.39 6.25
C TRP A 153 -10.47 -12.22 7.42
N LYS A 154 -10.38 -13.54 7.24
CA LYS A 154 -9.90 -14.45 8.29
C LYS A 154 -8.43 -14.22 8.65
N LEU A 155 -7.58 -13.99 7.66
CA LEU A 155 -6.16 -13.72 7.90
C LEU A 155 -5.98 -12.33 8.51
N ALA A 156 -6.74 -11.34 8.03
CA ALA A 156 -6.77 -10.01 8.65
C ALA A 156 -7.16 -10.10 10.13
N GLN A 157 -8.21 -10.86 10.47
CA GLN A 157 -8.63 -11.08 11.87
C GLN A 157 -7.54 -11.73 12.72
N ILE A 158 -6.81 -12.70 12.17
CA ILE A 158 -5.73 -13.39 12.89
C ILE A 158 -4.63 -12.41 13.27
N GLU A 159 -4.19 -11.58 12.33
CA GLU A 159 -3.16 -10.55 12.59
C GLU A 159 -3.68 -9.48 13.55
N PHE A 160 -4.90 -9.00 13.34
CA PHE A 160 -5.54 -8.01 14.22
C PHE A 160 -5.72 -8.51 15.66
N ASN A 161 -5.94 -9.81 15.88
CA ASN A 161 -5.99 -10.38 17.23
C ASN A 161 -4.63 -10.35 17.97
N GLN A 162 -3.52 -10.15 17.26
CA GLN A 162 -2.19 -9.99 17.88
C GLN A 162 -1.92 -8.54 18.32
N VAL A 163 -2.77 -7.58 17.93
CA VAL A 163 -2.68 -6.18 18.35
C VAL A 163 -3.30 -6.04 19.73
N THR A 164 -2.47 -6.00 20.77
CA THR A 164 -2.92 -5.99 22.18
C THR A 164 -2.73 -4.66 22.88
N GLU A 165 -1.89 -3.78 22.33
CA GLU A 165 -1.51 -2.48 22.90
C GLU A 165 -1.04 -1.51 21.81
N GLY A 166 -0.85 -0.24 22.19
CA GLY A 166 -0.34 0.81 21.30
C GLY A 166 -1.43 1.60 20.56
N GLU A 167 -0.98 2.48 19.67
CA GLU A 167 -1.82 3.43 18.92
C GLU A 167 -2.92 2.74 18.10
N TRP A 168 -2.63 1.55 17.57
CA TRP A 168 -3.50 0.83 16.64
C TRP A 168 -4.58 -0.02 17.31
N LEU A 169 -4.61 -0.10 18.64
CA LEU A 169 -5.49 -1.03 19.37
C LEU A 169 -6.98 -0.76 19.13
N ASP A 170 -7.42 0.49 19.27
CA ASP A 170 -8.84 0.83 19.14
C ASP A 170 -9.31 0.73 17.68
N THR A 171 -8.51 1.24 16.73
CA THR A 171 -8.73 1.06 15.29
C THR A 171 -8.87 -0.43 14.92
N THR A 172 -7.99 -1.28 15.47
CA THR A 172 -8.01 -2.72 15.20
C THR A 172 -9.25 -3.40 15.77
N ARG A 173 -9.76 -2.98 16.93
CA ARG A 173 -11.00 -3.49 17.52
C ARG A 173 -12.23 -3.12 16.69
N GLU A 174 -12.27 -1.90 16.18
CA GLU A 174 -13.35 -1.43 15.30
C GLU A 174 -13.34 -2.20 13.97
N LEU A 175 -12.17 -2.36 13.35
CA LEU A 175 -11.99 -3.17 12.15
C LEU A 175 -12.37 -4.64 12.39
N SER A 176 -11.95 -5.23 13.52
CA SER A 176 -12.28 -6.61 13.89
C SER A 176 -13.78 -6.84 14.02
N THR A 177 -14.51 -5.89 14.60
CA THR A 177 -15.98 -5.96 14.70
C THR A 177 -16.63 -5.98 13.31
N CYS A 178 -16.07 -5.24 12.36
CA CYS A 178 -16.56 -5.24 10.98
C CYS A 178 -16.15 -6.52 10.24
N ILE A 179 -14.95 -7.05 10.49
CA ILE A 179 -14.47 -8.30 9.91
C ILE A 179 -15.30 -9.48 10.39
N GLU A 180 -15.73 -9.51 11.65
CA GLU A 180 -16.62 -10.55 12.17
C GLU A 180 -17.91 -10.65 11.35
N GLN A 181 -18.50 -9.51 10.97
CA GLN A 181 -19.64 -9.46 10.06
C GLN A 181 -19.26 -9.97 8.66
N ALA A 182 -18.06 -9.61 8.17
CA ALA A 182 -17.55 -10.05 6.87
C ALA A 182 -17.30 -11.57 6.80
N LEU A 183 -16.97 -12.22 7.91
CA LEU A 183 -16.75 -13.68 7.98
C LEU A 183 -18.03 -14.50 7.73
N HIS A 184 -19.21 -13.88 7.90
CA HIS A 184 -20.50 -14.50 7.64
C HIS A 184 -21.05 -14.23 6.23
N LEU A 185 -20.29 -13.55 5.38
CA LEU A 185 -20.69 -13.27 4.01
C LEU A 185 -20.87 -14.56 3.20
N SER A 186 -21.99 -14.61 2.46
CA SER A 186 -22.33 -15.74 1.60
C SER A 186 -21.75 -15.55 0.20
N TYR A 187 -20.54 -16.05 -0.01
CA TYR A 187 -19.89 -16.09 -1.31
C TYR A 187 -20.55 -17.13 -2.23
N LEU A 188 -20.69 -16.78 -3.49
CA LEU A 188 -21.18 -17.68 -4.53
C LEU A 188 -20.00 -18.46 -5.13
N SER A 189 -20.21 -19.74 -5.41
CA SER A 189 -19.20 -20.53 -6.13
C SER A 189 -19.31 -20.28 -7.64
N GLU A 190 -18.27 -19.72 -8.24
CA GLU A 190 -18.25 -19.39 -9.67
C GLU A 190 -18.27 -20.65 -10.53
N LYS A 191 -17.57 -21.70 -10.09
CA LYS A 191 -17.61 -23.03 -10.72
C LYS A 191 -18.99 -23.69 -10.60
N HIS A 192 -19.73 -23.43 -9.51
CA HIS A 192 -21.10 -23.92 -9.39
C HIS A 192 -22.02 -23.19 -10.36
N ALA A 193 -21.95 -21.86 -10.45
CA ALA A 193 -22.69 -21.07 -11.43
C ALA A 193 -22.46 -21.57 -12.87
N LEU A 194 -21.20 -21.82 -13.22
CA LEU A 194 -20.84 -22.38 -14.53
C LEU A 194 -21.47 -23.76 -14.77
N ARG A 195 -21.42 -24.67 -13.78
CA ARG A 195 -22.00 -26.01 -13.89
C ARG A 195 -23.51 -25.96 -14.07
N LEU A 196 -24.21 -25.11 -13.32
CA LEU A 196 -25.65 -24.89 -13.49
C LEU A 196 -25.96 -24.47 -14.93
N SER A 197 -25.27 -23.44 -15.43
CA SER A 197 -25.45 -22.94 -16.80
C SER A 197 -24.96 -23.88 -17.90
N THR A 198 -24.21 -24.93 -17.56
CA THR A 198 -23.90 -26.03 -18.48
C THR A 198 -25.11 -26.91 -18.69
N PHE A 199 -25.83 -27.29 -17.63
CA PHE A 199 -27.02 -28.14 -17.81
C PHE A 199 -28.22 -27.37 -18.34
N ILE A 200 -28.45 -26.17 -17.82
CA ILE A 200 -29.59 -25.35 -18.19
C ILE A 200 -29.11 -23.90 -18.40
N PRO A 201 -29.08 -23.39 -19.64
CA PRO A 201 -28.64 -22.03 -19.91
C PRO A 201 -29.35 -21.00 -19.03
N GLY A 202 -28.60 -20.03 -18.52
CA GLY A 202 -29.12 -18.96 -17.66
C GLY A 202 -29.22 -19.27 -16.16
N THR A 203 -29.20 -20.53 -15.73
CA THR A 203 -29.40 -20.87 -14.31
C THR A 203 -28.26 -20.41 -13.40
N GLY A 204 -27.03 -20.35 -13.89
CA GLY A 204 -25.91 -19.77 -13.14
C GLY A 204 -26.02 -18.26 -12.94
N GLN A 205 -26.62 -17.54 -13.90
CA GLN A 205 -26.93 -16.11 -13.76
C GLN A 205 -28.03 -15.88 -12.73
N ILE A 206 -29.08 -16.72 -12.72
CA ILE A 206 -30.14 -16.69 -11.71
C ILE A 206 -29.57 -16.97 -10.32
N TYR A 207 -28.67 -17.97 -10.20
CA TYR A 207 -27.95 -18.25 -8.96
C TYR A 207 -27.17 -17.03 -8.45
N ALA A 208 -26.60 -16.23 -9.35
CA ALA A 208 -25.97 -14.95 -9.03
C ALA A 208 -26.93 -13.76 -8.86
N GLY A 209 -28.24 -14.01 -8.76
CA GLY A 209 -29.29 -12.99 -8.59
C GLY A 209 -29.67 -12.24 -9.87
N LYS A 210 -29.05 -12.55 -11.01
CA LYS A 210 -29.32 -11.90 -12.31
C LYS A 210 -30.42 -12.64 -13.06
N ILE A 211 -31.65 -12.49 -12.58
CA ILE A 211 -32.81 -13.22 -13.10
C ILE A 211 -33.05 -12.94 -14.59
N LEU A 212 -33.03 -11.66 -14.99
CA LEU A 212 -33.29 -11.26 -16.37
C LEU A 212 -32.24 -11.83 -17.34
N ASP A 213 -30.95 -11.74 -17.01
CA ASP A 213 -29.85 -12.32 -17.80
C ASP A 213 -30.01 -13.83 -17.97
N GLY A 214 -30.48 -14.51 -16.92
CA GLY A 214 -30.79 -15.93 -16.95
C GLY A 214 -31.93 -16.27 -17.91
N ILE A 215 -33.06 -15.56 -17.82
CA ILE A 215 -34.21 -15.75 -18.70
C ILE A 215 -33.82 -15.51 -20.17
N ILE A 216 -33.09 -14.43 -20.44
CA ILE A 216 -32.61 -14.10 -21.80
C ILE A 216 -31.70 -15.22 -22.32
N SER A 217 -30.78 -15.72 -21.50
CA SER A 217 -29.85 -16.79 -21.89
C SER A 217 -30.61 -18.08 -22.22
N PHE A 218 -31.62 -18.44 -21.42
CA PHE A 218 -32.46 -19.60 -21.68
C PHE A 218 -33.25 -19.44 -22.98
N ALA A 219 -33.98 -18.33 -23.12
CA ALA A 219 -34.81 -18.05 -24.29
C ALA A 219 -34.00 -18.05 -25.59
N PHE A 220 -32.80 -17.44 -25.57
CA PHE A 220 -31.94 -17.39 -26.74
C PHE A 220 -31.44 -18.78 -27.15
N ASN A 221 -30.97 -19.60 -26.20
CA ASN A 221 -30.53 -20.97 -26.49
C ASN A 221 -31.70 -21.86 -26.96
N ALA A 222 -32.87 -21.75 -26.34
CA ALA A 222 -34.07 -22.47 -26.76
C ALA A 222 -34.51 -22.08 -28.17
N SER A 223 -34.44 -20.80 -28.52
CA SER A 223 -34.78 -20.32 -29.87
C SER A 223 -33.87 -20.91 -30.95
N MET A 224 -32.56 -21.05 -30.66
CA MET A 224 -31.61 -21.68 -31.58
C MET A 224 -31.93 -23.16 -31.79
N VAL A 225 -32.23 -23.90 -30.72
CA VAL A 225 -32.65 -25.30 -30.82
C VAL A 225 -33.94 -25.45 -31.63
N TYR A 226 -34.91 -24.55 -31.43
CA TYR A 226 -36.14 -24.52 -32.20
C TYR A 226 -35.87 -24.28 -33.69
N PHE A 227 -35.09 -23.26 -34.05
CA PHE A 227 -34.76 -22.97 -35.44
C PHE A 227 -33.98 -24.10 -36.11
N ILE A 228 -33.02 -24.71 -35.41
CA ILE A 228 -32.32 -25.91 -35.89
C ILE A 228 -33.33 -27.02 -36.19
N SER A 229 -34.27 -27.27 -35.29
CA SER A 229 -35.29 -28.32 -35.43
C SER A 229 -36.21 -28.08 -36.62
N GLU A 230 -36.67 -26.84 -36.84
CA GLU A 230 -37.50 -26.49 -37.99
C GLU A 230 -36.75 -26.66 -39.32
N ARG A 231 -35.46 -26.31 -39.38
CA ARG A 231 -34.65 -26.51 -40.60
C ARG A 231 -34.36 -27.97 -40.90
N VAL A 232 -34.13 -28.79 -39.87
CA VAL A 232 -33.96 -30.24 -40.04
C VAL A 232 -35.22 -30.88 -40.60
N LYS A 233 -36.42 -30.49 -40.13
CA LYS A 233 -37.70 -30.99 -40.70
C LYS A 233 -37.91 -30.59 -42.17
N ALA A 234 -37.26 -29.53 -42.61
CA ALA A 234 -37.30 -29.05 -44.00
C ALA A 234 -36.12 -29.56 -44.86
N ASP A 235 -35.40 -30.59 -44.40
CA ASP A 235 -34.22 -31.18 -45.05
C ASP A 235 -33.06 -30.20 -45.31
N ASP A 236 -33.03 -29.04 -44.64
CA ASP A 236 -31.93 -28.06 -44.76
C ASP A 236 -30.84 -28.30 -43.70
N PHE A 237 -29.99 -29.30 -43.98
CA PHE A 237 -28.87 -29.65 -43.12
C PHE A 237 -27.74 -28.61 -43.12
N ILE A 238 -27.54 -27.89 -44.21
CA ILE A 238 -26.49 -26.86 -44.31
C ILE A 238 -26.84 -25.68 -43.41
N GLY A 239 -28.06 -25.15 -43.53
CA GLY A 239 -28.55 -24.07 -42.68
C GLY A 239 -28.61 -24.46 -41.21
N SER A 240 -29.06 -25.69 -40.90
CA SER A 240 -29.03 -26.26 -39.55
C SER A 240 -27.60 -26.28 -38.97
N GLY A 241 -26.62 -26.79 -39.74
CA GLY A 241 -25.22 -26.86 -39.32
C GLY A 241 -24.59 -25.47 -39.08
N LEU A 242 -24.95 -24.46 -39.88
CA LEU A 242 -24.49 -23.08 -39.68
C LEU A 242 -25.07 -22.47 -38.39
N ILE A 243 -26.37 -22.63 -38.14
CA ILE A 243 -27.00 -22.14 -36.89
C ILE A 243 -26.41 -22.85 -35.67
N PHE A 244 -26.17 -24.16 -35.77
CA PHE A 244 -25.53 -24.92 -34.69
C PHE A 244 -24.11 -24.42 -34.39
N SER A 245 -23.26 -24.32 -35.42
CA SER A 245 -21.84 -24.03 -35.26
C SER A 245 -21.57 -22.56 -34.91
N ILE A 246 -22.20 -21.61 -35.61
CA ILE A 246 -21.95 -20.17 -35.44
C ILE A 246 -22.88 -19.58 -34.37
N GLY A 247 -24.11 -20.10 -34.25
CA GLY A 247 -25.09 -19.68 -33.27
C GLY A 247 -24.99 -20.49 -31.98
N LEU A 248 -25.68 -21.62 -31.92
CA LEU A 248 -25.92 -22.37 -30.67
C LEU A 248 -24.64 -22.62 -29.88
N MET A 249 -23.60 -23.20 -30.51
CA MET A 249 -22.34 -23.52 -29.83
C MET A 249 -21.67 -22.28 -29.24
N ARG A 250 -21.59 -21.19 -30.01
CA ARG A 250 -20.97 -19.94 -29.56
C ARG A 250 -21.69 -19.35 -28.35
N PHE A 251 -23.02 -19.20 -28.44
CA PHE A 251 -23.81 -18.59 -27.39
C PHE A 251 -23.97 -19.49 -26.16
N TYR A 252 -24.00 -20.81 -26.36
CA TYR A 252 -24.03 -21.77 -25.26
C TYR A 252 -22.73 -21.74 -24.45
N GLN A 253 -21.56 -21.70 -25.11
CA GLN A 253 -20.28 -21.53 -24.40
C GLN A 253 -20.17 -20.16 -23.74
N GLY A 254 -20.58 -19.09 -24.42
CA GLY A 254 -20.62 -17.74 -23.86
C GLY A 254 -21.49 -17.66 -22.60
N ASN A 255 -22.65 -18.30 -22.60
CA ASN A 255 -23.55 -18.36 -21.44
C ASN A 255 -22.87 -18.96 -20.19
N LYS A 256 -22.06 -20.02 -20.35
CA LYS A 256 -21.31 -20.61 -19.23
C LYS A 256 -20.28 -19.65 -18.63
N VAL A 257 -19.56 -18.93 -19.49
CA VAL A 257 -18.57 -17.93 -19.07
C VAL A 257 -19.28 -16.75 -18.38
N ASN A 258 -20.40 -16.29 -18.93
CA ASN A 258 -21.19 -15.22 -18.34
C ASN A 258 -21.75 -15.60 -16.96
N ALA A 259 -22.13 -16.86 -16.77
CA ALA A 259 -22.57 -17.38 -15.48
C ALA A 259 -21.45 -17.37 -14.42
N TYR A 260 -20.24 -17.81 -14.80
CA TYR A 260 -19.05 -17.73 -13.96
C TYR A 260 -18.77 -16.27 -13.54
N GLN A 261 -18.74 -15.35 -14.51
CA GLN A 261 -18.50 -13.93 -14.28
C GLN A 261 -19.60 -13.26 -13.45
N ALA A 262 -20.85 -13.71 -13.57
CA ALA A 262 -21.95 -13.18 -12.76
C ALA A 262 -21.75 -13.48 -11.27
N ALA A 263 -21.34 -14.70 -10.92
CA ALA A 263 -21.01 -15.06 -9.55
C ALA A 263 -19.76 -14.34 -9.04
N GLN A 264 -18.72 -14.21 -9.87
CA GLN A 264 -17.52 -13.45 -9.54
C GLN A 264 -17.85 -11.98 -9.23
N LYS A 265 -18.61 -11.32 -10.10
CA LYS A 265 -19.01 -9.92 -9.91
C LYS A 265 -19.86 -9.71 -8.66
N TYR A 266 -20.72 -10.68 -8.32
CA TYR A 266 -21.46 -10.66 -7.06
C TYR A 266 -20.52 -10.67 -5.86
N ASN A 267 -19.51 -11.57 -5.85
CA ASN A 267 -18.52 -11.66 -4.77
C ASN A 267 -17.67 -10.38 -4.66
N GLU A 268 -17.24 -9.80 -5.78
CA GLU A 268 -16.50 -8.54 -5.83
C GLU A 268 -17.33 -7.38 -5.27
N GLN A 269 -18.60 -7.27 -5.65
CA GLN A 269 -19.51 -6.26 -5.10
C GLN A 269 -19.69 -6.41 -3.59
N LEU A 270 -19.80 -7.66 -3.11
CA LEU A 270 -19.93 -7.95 -1.69
C LEU A 270 -18.68 -7.50 -0.91
N ASN A 271 -17.49 -7.75 -1.45
CA ASN A 271 -16.22 -7.28 -0.90
C ASN A 271 -16.16 -5.75 -0.84
N SER A 272 -16.40 -5.08 -1.97
CA SER A 272 -16.30 -3.62 -2.05
C SER A 272 -17.29 -2.92 -1.12
N GLN A 273 -18.55 -3.38 -1.06
CA GLN A 273 -19.56 -2.83 -0.17
C GLN A 273 -19.21 -3.02 1.30
N THR A 274 -18.58 -4.14 1.64
CA THR A 274 -18.14 -4.42 3.01
C THR A 274 -17.00 -3.51 3.41
N LEU A 275 -15.99 -3.36 2.56
CA LEU A 275 -14.86 -2.47 2.80
C LEU A 275 -15.28 -0.99 2.85
N GLU A 276 -16.22 -0.56 2.00
CA GLU A 276 -16.74 0.81 2.01
C GLU A 276 -17.47 1.15 3.32
N LYS A 277 -18.15 0.16 3.94
CA LYS A 277 -18.77 0.34 5.25
C LYS A 277 -17.75 0.50 6.38
N MET A 278 -16.59 -0.15 6.27
CA MET A 278 -15.48 0.02 7.22
C MET A 278 -14.92 1.44 7.13
N ARG A 279 -14.61 1.90 5.91
CA ARG A 279 -14.05 3.25 5.65
C ARG A 279 -14.94 4.42 6.06
N LYS A 280 -16.27 4.26 6.12
CA LYS A 280 -17.21 5.33 6.49
C LYS A 280 -17.37 5.48 8.01
N ARG A 281 -16.75 4.60 8.81
CA ARG A 281 -16.80 4.65 10.27
C ARG A 281 -15.58 5.32 10.88
N ASP A 282 -14.49 5.44 10.11
CA ASP A 282 -13.32 6.28 10.38
C ASP A 282 -13.61 7.76 10.04
#